data_AF-A0A2G7T4J7-F1
#
_entry.id   AF-A0A2G7T4J7-F1
#
_cell.length_a   1.000
_cell.length_b   1.000
_cell.length_c   1.000
_cell.angle_alpha   90.00
_cell.angle_beta   90.00
_cell.angle_gamma   90.00
#
_symmetry.space_group_name_H-M   'P 1'
#
loop_
_entity.id
_entity.type
_entity.pdbx_description
1 polymer ?
#
loop_
_entity_poly.entity_id
_entity_poly.type
_entity_poly.pdbx_seq_one_letter_code
_entity_poly.pdbx_strand_id
1 'polypeptide(L)'
;MSKIASPLIRVSALRTLKFAFLTIAISTCYAANSQESSAANKKEVNSTSRAEVMADLALWRRAGVDRYEVLSTSYGMESEAYRLAHQEYLRLRNGEEFQEELKKAITK
;
A
#
# COMPACT_ATOMS: atom_id res chain seq x y z
N MET A 1 -36.43 48.97 18.38
CA MET A 1 -36.28 48.71 19.83
C MET A 1 -35.31 47.55 20.02
N SER A 2 -34.32 47.75 20.91
CA SER A 2 -33.33 46.83 21.54
C SER A 2 -32.53 45.86 20.64
N LYS A 3 -31.23 46.09 20.35
CA LYS A 3 -30.01 45.88 21.21
C LYS A 3 -29.93 44.44 21.74
N ILE A 4 -28.85 43.66 21.56
CA ILE A 4 -27.62 43.62 22.40
C ILE A 4 -26.59 42.69 21.66
N ALA A 5 -25.48 43.21 21.16
CA ALA A 5 -24.09 43.11 21.69
C ALA A 5 -23.30 41.81 21.36
N SER A 6 -22.30 41.96 20.49
CA SER A 6 -21.02 41.24 20.54
C SER A 6 -20.10 41.98 21.53
N PRO A 7 -19.14 41.36 22.26
CA PRO A 7 -17.85 40.97 21.64
C PRO A 7 -17.04 39.86 22.39
N LEU A 8 -15.80 39.64 21.93
CA LEU A 8 -14.62 39.02 22.62
C LEU A 8 -14.55 37.48 22.58
N ILE A 9 -13.77 36.88 21.67
CA ILE A 9 -12.31 36.58 21.77
C ILE A 9 -11.95 35.79 23.04
N ARG A 10 -11.12 34.74 22.84
CA ARG A 10 -10.18 34.03 23.75
C ARG A 10 -10.63 32.58 24.01
N VAL A 11 -9.81 31.52 23.95
CA VAL A 11 -8.35 31.31 23.92
C VAL A 11 -8.11 29.93 23.25
N SER A 12 -7.04 29.79 22.48
CA SER A 12 -6.47 28.51 22.05
C SER A 12 -6.07 27.66 23.27
N ALA A 13 -6.77 26.56 23.53
CA ALA A 13 -6.37 25.59 24.55
C ALA A 13 -5.60 24.44 23.88
N LEU A 14 -4.30 24.65 23.73
CA LEU A 14 -3.32 23.63 23.37
C LEU A 14 -3.25 22.61 24.52
N ARG A 15 -3.96 21.48 24.40
CA ARG A 15 -3.98 20.47 25.46
C ARG A 15 -2.85 19.47 25.22
N THR A 16 -1.64 19.91 25.59
CA THR A 16 -0.44 19.06 25.68
C THR A 16 -0.66 17.97 26.71
N LEU A 17 -0.88 16.74 26.27
CA LEU A 17 -0.94 15.59 27.16
C LEU A 17 0.49 15.07 27.38
N LYS A 18 1.07 15.47 28.51
CA LYS A 18 2.33 14.94 29.03
C LYS A 18 2.07 13.51 29.51
N PHE A 19 2.40 12.51 28.70
CA PHE A 19 2.51 11.14 29.21
C PHE A 19 3.83 11.03 29.97
N ALA A 20 3.71 11.10 31.30
CA ALA A 20 4.79 10.83 32.22
C ALA A 20 5.15 9.34 32.18
N PHE A 21 6.45 9.10 32.15
CA PHE A 21 7.15 7.83 32.08
C PHE A 21 6.68 6.82 33.13
N LEU A 22 6.31 5.62 32.69
CA LEU A 22 6.36 4.40 33.51
C LEU A 22 7.56 3.57 33.04
N THR A 23 8.63 3.61 33.83
CA THR A 23 9.87 2.88 33.59
C THR A 23 9.66 1.38 33.86
N ILE A 24 9.50 0.59 32.81
CA ILE A 24 9.68 -0.86 32.89
C ILE A 24 11.14 -1.15 32.51
N ALA A 25 11.94 -1.48 33.51
CA ALA A 25 13.26 -2.04 33.32
C ALA A 25 13.12 -3.50 32.85
N ILE A 26 13.17 -3.73 31.54
CA ILE A 26 13.48 -5.04 30.97
C ILE A 26 14.92 -4.96 30.48
N SER A 27 15.83 -5.42 31.35
CA SER A 27 17.21 -5.72 30.99
C SER A 27 17.19 -7.00 30.15
N THR A 28 17.44 -6.86 28.85
CA THR A 28 17.88 -7.95 27.99
C THR A 28 18.90 -7.36 27.04
N CYS A 29 20.15 -7.79 27.20
CA CYS A 29 21.29 -7.37 26.39
C CYS A 29 21.00 -7.68 24.92
N TYR A 30 20.65 -6.67 24.12
CA TYR A 30 20.82 -6.72 22.68
C TYR A 30 22.15 -6.04 22.35
N ALA A 31 23.04 -6.81 21.74
CA ALA A 31 24.33 -6.36 21.27
C ALA A 31 24.19 -5.08 20.45
N ALA A 32 25.13 -4.16 20.67
CA ALA A 32 25.26 -2.90 19.97
C ALA A 32 25.12 -3.07 18.45
N ASN A 33 24.07 -2.49 17.89
CA ASN A 33 24.13 -1.95 16.54
C ASN A 33 23.95 -0.44 16.69
N SER A 34 25.05 0.26 16.93
CA SER A 34 25.11 1.71 16.86
C SER A 34 24.71 2.16 15.46
N GLN A 35 23.71 3.03 15.42
CA GLN A 35 23.35 3.89 14.31
C GLN A 35 24.59 4.41 13.56
N GLU A 36 24.66 4.15 12.26
CA GLU A 36 25.33 5.07 11.35
C GLU A 36 24.33 5.53 10.29
N SER A 37 24.09 6.83 10.33
CA SER A 37 23.19 7.56 9.46
C SER A 37 23.65 7.45 8.01
N SER A 38 22.77 6.98 7.14
CA SER A 38 22.74 7.46 5.75
C SER A 38 21.34 7.94 5.47
N ALA A 39 21.13 9.23 5.74
CA ALA A 39 20.06 10.02 5.16
C ALA A 39 20.31 10.14 3.65
N ALA A 40 20.04 9.07 2.90
CA ALA A 40 20.04 9.07 1.43
C ALA A 40 19.35 7.83 0.86
N ASN A 41 18.02 7.74 0.98
CA ASN A 41 17.25 7.30 -0.18
C ASN A 41 15.83 7.89 -0.15
N LYS A 42 15.73 9.16 -0.56
CA LYS A 42 14.46 9.71 -1.04
C LYS A 42 14.17 9.11 -2.41
N LYS A 43 13.72 7.86 -2.42
CA LYS A 43 12.91 7.24 -3.47
C LYS A 43 12.40 5.91 -2.91
N GLU A 44 11.37 5.98 -2.07
CA GLU A 44 10.43 4.87 -1.97
C GLU A 44 9.64 4.83 -3.29
N VAL A 45 10.33 4.51 -4.38
CA VAL A 45 9.66 3.87 -5.50
C VAL A 45 9.42 2.48 -4.97
N ASN A 46 8.16 2.14 -4.73
CA ASN A 46 7.74 0.76 -4.49
C ASN A 46 8.22 -0.09 -5.66
N SER A 47 9.47 -0.54 -5.61
CA SER A 47 10.11 -1.30 -6.68
C SER A 47 9.61 -2.73 -6.55
N THR A 48 8.54 -3.05 -7.28
CA THR A 48 8.01 -4.39 -7.38
C THR A 48 9.15 -5.36 -7.67
N SER A 49 9.26 -6.42 -6.87
CA SER A 49 10.31 -7.42 -7.08
C SER A 49 10.06 -8.18 -8.38
N ARG A 50 11.11 -8.77 -8.97
CA ARG A 50 10.95 -9.64 -10.15
C ARG A 50 9.93 -10.76 -9.89
N ALA A 51 9.91 -11.33 -8.69
CA ALA A 51 8.99 -12.41 -8.33
C ALA A 51 7.53 -11.93 -8.30
N GLU A 52 7.28 -10.73 -7.77
CA GLU A 52 5.94 -10.12 -7.78
C GLU A 52 5.45 -9.83 -9.20
N VAL A 53 6.32 -9.33 -10.10
CA VAL A 53 5.96 -9.14 -11.51
C VAL A 53 5.59 -10.48 -12.16
N MET A 54 6.35 -11.54 -11.88
CA MET A 54 6.05 -12.87 -12.43
C MET A 54 4.73 -13.43 -11.87
N ALA A 55 4.43 -13.19 -10.59
CA ALA A 55 3.16 -13.57 -9.99
C ALA A 55 1.99 -12.80 -10.61
N ASP A 56 2.10 -11.47 -10.75
CA ASP A 56 1.09 -10.63 -11.40
C ASP A 56 0.85 -11.07 -12.85
N LEU A 57 1.91 -11.38 -13.63
CA LEU A 57 1.78 -11.89 -15.00
C LEU A 57 1.10 -13.26 -15.08
N ALA A 58 1.37 -14.16 -14.12
CA ALA A 58 0.70 -15.45 -14.06
C ALA A 58 -0.81 -15.28 -13.82
N LEU A 59 -1.19 -14.41 -12.87
CA LEU A 59 -2.59 -14.11 -12.58
C LEU A 59 -3.28 -13.35 -13.72
N TRP A 60 -2.58 -12.42 -14.37
CA TRP A 60 -3.09 -11.71 -15.55
C TRP A 60 -3.51 -12.65 -16.67
N ARG A 61 -2.67 -13.66 -16.95
CA ARG A 61 -2.97 -14.72 -17.92
C ARG A 61 -4.07 -15.65 -17.44
N ARG A 62 -4.07 -16.01 -16.16
CA ARG A 62 -5.11 -16.88 -15.56
C ARG A 62 -6.50 -16.25 -15.68
N ALA A 63 -6.60 -14.94 -15.44
CA ALA A 63 -7.83 -14.16 -15.60
C ALA A 63 -8.20 -13.93 -17.08
N GLY A 64 -7.31 -14.23 -18.02
CA GLY A 64 -7.54 -14.11 -19.46
C GLY A 64 -7.45 -12.68 -20.00
N VAL A 65 -6.83 -11.75 -19.27
CA VAL A 65 -6.73 -10.34 -19.65
C VAL A 65 -5.82 -10.16 -20.88
N ASP A 66 -4.82 -11.03 -21.05
CA ASP A 66 -3.90 -11.04 -22.20
C ASP A 66 -4.58 -11.27 -23.56
N ARG A 67 -5.79 -11.87 -23.56
CA ARG A 67 -6.59 -12.07 -24.78
C ARG A 67 -7.07 -10.76 -25.41
N TYR A 68 -7.16 -9.69 -24.63
CA TYR A 68 -7.67 -8.39 -25.07
C TYR A 68 -6.57 -7.38 -25.39
N GLU A 69 -5.31 -7.69 -25.10
CA GLU A 69 -4.15 -6.85 -25.45
C GLU A 69 -4.05 -6.68 -26.98
N VAL A 70 -4.25 -7.77 -27.73
CA VAL A 70 -4.23 -7.79 -29.20
C VAL A 70 -5.43 -7.05 -29.82
N LEU A 71 -6.57 -6.99 -29.11
CA LEU A 71 -7.78 -6.32 -29.56
C LEU A 71 -7.76 -4.80 -29.32
N SER A 72 -6.74 -4.28 -28.61
CA SER A 72 -6.60 -2.85 -28.31
C SER A 72 -6.52 -1.95 -29.55
N THR A 73 -6.12 -2.49 -30.70
CA THR A 73 -6.10 -1.77 -31.99
C THR A 73 -7.50 -1.51 -32.55
N SER A 74 -8.56 -2.15 -32.02
CA SER A 74 -9.91 -2.05 -32.57
C SER A 74 -11.04 -2.23 -31.53
N TYR A 75 -10.98 -1.57 -30.36
CA TYR A 75 -12.03 -1.57 -29.29
C TYR A 75 -11.90 -2.63 -28.16
N GLY A 76 -10.78 -3.34 -28.02
CA GLY A 76 -10.63 -4.45 -27.06
C GLY A 76 -10.72 -4.10 -25.56
N MET A 77 -10.22 -2.94 -25.12
CA MET A 77 -10.16 -2.57 -23.69
C MET A 77 -11.47 -1.98 -23.15
N GLU A 78 -12.37 -1.54 -24.02
CA GLU A 78 -13.69 -1.00 -23.65
C GLU A 78 -14.79 -2.08 -23.64
N SER A 79 -14.41 -3.34 -23.86
CA SER A 79 -15.35 -4.45 -23.87
C SER A 79 -15.74 -4.88 -22.45
N GLU A 80 -17.01 -5.24 -22.27
CA GLU A 80 -17.49 -5.86 -21.02
C GLU A 80 -16.68 -7.12 -20.66
N ALA A 81 -16.22 -7.85 -21.67
CA ALA A 81 -15.41 -9.04 -21.50
C ALA A 81 -14.02 -8.73 -20.90
N TYR A 82 -13.37 -7.64 -21.33
CA TYR A 82 -12.15 -7.13 -20.69
C TYR A 82 -12.41 -6.70 -19.24
N ARG A 83 -13.51 -5.97 -18.99
CA ARG A 83 -13.86 -5.50 -17.65
C ARG A 83 -14.04 -6.66 -16.66
N LEU A 84 -14.72 -7.73 -17.09
CA LEU A 84 -14.90 -8.94 -16.28
C LEU A 84 -13.58 -9.69 -16.04
N ALA A 85 -12.74 -9.84 -17.07
CA ALA A 85 -11.43 -10.47 -16.93
C ALA A 85 -10.52 -9.65 -15.97
N HIS A 86 -10.53 -8.33 -16.08
CA HIS A 86 -9.77 -7.45 -15.20
C HIS A 86 -10.28 -7.50 -13.75
N GLN A 87 -11.60 -7.56 -13.55
CA GLN A 87 -12.17 -7.75 -12.21
C GLN A 87 -11.74 -9.09 -11.60
N GLU A 88 -11.69 -10.16 -12.38
CA GLU A 88 -11.21 -11.46 -11.91
C GLU A 88 -9.71 -11.42 -11.58
N TYR A 89 -8.88 -10.72 -12.38
CA TYR A 89 -7.48 -10.47 -12.03
C TYR A 89 -7.36 -9.78 -10.66
N LEU A 90 -8.16 -8.75 -10.40
CA LEU A 90 -8.14 -8.07 -9.11
C LEU A 90 -8.59 -8.99 -7.96
N ARG A 91 -9.59 -9.86 -8.19
CA ARG A 91 -10.01 -10.85 -7.19
C ARG A 91 -8.86 -11.80 -6.83
N LEU A 92 -8.20 -12.35 -7.85
CA LEU A 92 -7.05 -13.26 -7.69
C LEU A 92 -5.87 -12.57 -7.00
N ARG A 93 -5.54 -11.34 -7.43
CA ARG A 93 -4.40 -10.58 -6.90
C ARG A 93 -4.57 -10.23 -5.43
N ASN A 94 -5.79 -9.96 -5.00
CA ASN A 94 -6.12 -9.64 -3.61
C ASN A 94 -6.43 -10.89 -2.77
N GLY A 95 -6.36 -12.09 -3.37
CA GLY A 95 -6.61 -13.38 -2.72
C GLY A 95 -5.33 -14.12 -2.34
N GLU A 96 -5.51 -15.38 -1.89
CA GLU A 96 -4.40 -16.28 -1.55
C GLU A 96 -3.62 -16.72 -2.80
N GLU A 97 -4.26 -16.66 -3.97
CA GLU A 97 -3.69 -17.04 -5.26
C GLU A 97 -2.42 -16.22 -5.58
N PHE A 98 -2.36 -14.94 -5.20
CA PHE A 98 -1.16 -14.13 -5.37
C PHE A 98 0.02 -14.65 -4.54
N GLN A 99 -0.23 -15.05 -3.29
CA GLN A 99 0.83 -15.58 -2.42
C GLN A 99 1.34 -16.94 -2.92
N GLU A 100 0.47 -17.76 -3.48
CA GLU A 100 0.87 -19.01 -4.13
C GLU A 100 1.77 -18.78 -5.34
N GLU A 101 1.37 -17.89 -6.25
CA GLU A 101 2.17 -17.56 -7.43
C GLU A 101 3.48 -16.86 -7.05
N LEU A 102 3.48 -16.02 -6.00
CA LEU A 102 4.69 -15.41 -5.47
C LEU A 102 5.68 -16.45 -4.94
N LYS A 103 5.21 -17.44 -4.16
CA LYS A 103 6.06 -18.54 -3.67
C LYS A 103 6.65 -19.35 -4.83
N LYS A 104 5.85 -19.65 -5.86
CA LYS A 104 6.32 -20.33 -7.07
C LYS A 104 7.38 -19.51 -7.80
N ALA A 105 7.20 -18.20 -7.89
CA ALA A 105 8.13 -17.30 -8.56
C ALA A 105 9.46 -17.10 -7.82
N ILE A 106 9.47 -17.19 -6.48
CA ILE A 106 10.70 -17.12 -5.67
C ILE A 106 11.51 -18.42 -5.73
N THR A 107 10.84 -19.56 -5.89
CA THR A 107 11.48 -20.88 -5.87
C THR A 107 12.11 -21.28 -7.21
N LYS A 108 11.88 -20.49 -8.27
CA LYS A 108 12.37 -20.72 -9.63
C LYS A 108 13.76 -20.12 -9.85
#